data_AF-A0A518H1M5-F1
#
_entry.id   AF-A0A518H1M5-F1
#
_cell.length_a   1.000
_cell.length_b   1.000
_cell.length_c   1.000
_cell.angle_alpha   90.00
_cell.angle_beta   90.00
_cell.angle_gamma   90.00
#
_symmetry.space_group_name_H-M   'P 1'
#
loop_
_entity.id
_entity.type
_entity.pdbx_description
1 polymer ?
#
loop_
_entity_poly.entity_id
_entity_poly.type
_entity_poly.pdbx_seq_one_letter_code
_entity_poly.pdbx_strand_id
1 'polypeptide(L)'
;MSGIDEFKATLRGEVEAAREKVEAMQAESAEQYRRMQARYATFLDLSQRIRDAVKPRLEAFAETLPGATPTVTRRDFGPAGRTFHAVIVSFDLPRSERCPAEINLRLALEAGPAVEGLVLSYDLRIMPVFLDFERHDQLALPLEEASVERALDWFDRKAVQFTRTYISLFFNASYQRGSDVVDPVLGMSFPRTFARGTAEHEGTTYHFFTEESREAFEREPAKYLGSHTIA
;
A
#
# COMPACT_ATOMS: atom_id res chain seq x y z
N MET A 1 25.40 50.27 43.88
CA MET A 1 25.14 48.88 43.46
C MET A 1 26.20 48.48 42.46
N SER A 2 26.84 47.32 42.62
CA SER A 2 27.96 46.87 41.77
C SER A 2 27.44 46.35 40.43
N GLY A 3 28.20 46.49 39.34
CA GLY A 3 27.82 45.91 38.03
C GLY A 3 27.62 44.38 38.06
N ILE A 4 28.20 43.71 39.07
CA ILE A 4 27.95 42.28 39.35
C ILE A 4 26.53 42.05 39.86
N ASP A 5 25.95 42.98 40.62
CA ASP A 5 24.59 42.85 41.16
C ASP A 5 23.54 43.02 40.06
N GLU A 6 23.79 43.92 39.11
CA GLU A 6 22.96 44.12 37.91
C GLU A 6 23.01 42.88 37.01
N PHE A 7 24.21 42.35 36.73
CA PHE A 7 24.37 41.11 35.96
C PHE A 7 23.64 39.91 36.62
N LYS A 8 23.74 39.78 37.96
CA LYS A 8 22.99 38.76 38.72
C LYS A 8 21.48 38.96 38.69
N ALA A 9 21.00 40.21 38.55
CA ALA A 9 19.58 40.49 38.39
C ALA A 9 19.09 40.07 36.99
N THR A 10 19.85 40.39 35.94
CA THR A 10 19.54 39.97 34.56
C THR A 10 19.50 38.45 34.42
N LEU A 11 20.50 37.73 34.93
CA LEU A 11 20.52 36.26 34.88
C LEU A 11 19.33 35.63 35.60
N ARG A 12 18.92 36.18 36.75
CA ARG A 12 17.70 35.71 37.45
C ARG A 12 16.45 35.96 36.62
N GLY A 13 16.33 37.12 35.98
CA GLY A 13 15.22 37.42 35.08
C GLY A 13 15.10 36.42 33.93
N GLU A 14 16.22 36.09 33.28
CA GLU A 14 16.24 35.08 32.20
C GLU A 14 15.83 33.68 32.69
N VAL A 15 16.28 33.27 33.90
CA VAL A 15 15.89 31.99 34.49
C VAL A 15 14.40 31.96 34.86
N GLU A 16 13.85 33.03 35.44
CA GLU A 16 12.42 33.08 35.76
C GLU A 16 11.55 33.13 34.50
N ALA A 17 11.94 33.91 33.48
CA ALA A 17 11.23 33.90 32.19
C ALA A 17 11.25 32.51 31.52
N ALA A 18 12.38 31.80 31.61
CA ALA A 18 12.47 30.42 31.14
C ALA A 18 11.56 29.48 31.95
N ARG A 19 11.44 29.66 33.27
CA ARG A 19 10.53 28.87 34.12
C ARG A 19 9.06 29.14 33.78
N GLU A 20 8.65 30.40 33.67
CA GLU A 20 7.29 30.76 33.27
C GLU A 20 6.92 30.14 31.92
N LYS A 21 7.86 30.16 30.96
CA LYS A 21 7.68 29.49 29.67
C LYS A 21 7.49 27.97 29.82
N VAL A 22 8.29 27.32 30.67
CA VAL A 22 8.18 25.88 30.94
C VAL A 22 6.84 25.57 31.63
N GLU A 23 6.41 26.35 32.61
CA GLU A 23 5.13 26.19 33.30
C GLU A 23 3.95 26.35 32.34
N ALA A 24 4.00 27.34 31.44
CA ALA A 24 3.00 27.51 30.40
C ALA A 24 2.93 26.29 29.46
N MET A 25 4.09 25.79 29.00
CA MET A 25 4.16 24.57 28.17
C MET A 25 3.62 23.34 28.90
N GLN A 26 3.88 23.22 30.21
CA GLN A 26 3.37 22.12 31.02
C GLN A 26 1.84 22.22 31.21
N ALA A 27 1.31 23.42 31.46
CA ALA A 27 -0.12 23.65 31.58
C ALA A 27 -0.87 23.32 30.28
N GLU A 28 -0.33 23.76 29.13
CA GLU A 28 -0.86 23.43 27.80
C GLU A 28 -0.83 21.91 27.55
N SER A 29 0.29 21.25 27.85
CA SER A 29 0.44 19.79 27.70
C SER A 29 -0.55 19.02 28.57
N ALA A 30 -0.78 19.47 29.81
CA ALA A 30 -1.75 18.87 30.72
C ALA A 30 -3.19 19.03 30.21
N GLU A 31 -3.53 20.20 29.63
CA GLU A 31 -4.83 20.42 29.01
C GLU A 31 -5.02 19.55 27.76
N GLN A 32 -4.02 19.49 26.89
CA GLN A 32 -4.02 18.63 25.71
C GLN A 32 -4.22 17.16 26.08
N TYR A 33 -3.54 16.68 27.13
CA TYR A 33 -3.72 15.33 27.64
C TYR A 33 -5.15 15.07 28.13
N ARG A 34 -5.76 16.03 28.85
CA ARG A 34 -7.16 15.93 29.29
C ARG A 34 -8.12 15.85 28.09
N ARG A 35 -7.94 16.69 27.08
CA ARG A 35 -8.75 16.70 25.85
C ARG A 35 -8.60 15.40 25.05
N MET A 36 -7.39 14.86 24.99
CA MET A 36 -7.11 13.57 24.35
C MET A 36 -7.82 12.42 25.10
N GLN A 37 -7.70 12.36 26.43
CA GLN A 37 -8.38 11.35 27.24
C GLN A 37 -9.91 11.39 27.08
N ALA A 38 -10.50 12.58 27.01
CA ALA A 38 -11.95 12.73 26.83
C ALA A 38 -12.46 12.15 25.50
N ARG A 39 -11.66 12.24 24.42
CA ARG A 39 -12.02 11.74 23.07
C ARG A 39 -11.59 10.30 22.81
N TYR A 40 -10.72 9.75 23.65
CA TYR A 40 -10.07 8.46 23.42
C TYR A 40 -11.06 7.30 23.26
N ALA A 41 -12.13 7.27 24.05
CA ALA A 41 -13.15 6.22 23.94
C ALA A 41 -13.87 6.26 22.58
N THR A 42 -14.25 7.45 22.10
CA THR A 42 -14.86 7.65 20.78
C THR A 42 -13.91 7.27 19.66
N PHE A 43 -12.63 7.62 19.79
CA PHE A 43 -11.58 7.22 18.85
C PHE A 43 -11.46 5.70 18.71
N LEU A 44 -11.39 4.99 19.84
CA LEU A 44 -11.27 3.52 19.84
C LEU A 44 -12.49 2.85 19.21
N ASP A 45 -13.70 3.31 19.56
CA ASP A 45 -14.95 2.81 19.00
C ASP A 45 -15.01 3.00 17.48
N LEU A 46 -14.77 4.23 17.01
CA LEU A 46 -14.79 4.54 15.59
C LEU A 46 -13.72 3.77 14.81
N SER A 47 -12.51 3.64 15.37
CA SER A 47 -11.43 2.86 14.79
C SER A 47 -11.81 1.39 14.63
N GLN A 48 -12.46 0.80 15.63
CA GLN A 48 -12.97 -0.57 15.56
C GLN A 48 -14.07 -0.71 14.50
N ARG A 49 -15.05 0.19 14.48
CA ARG A 49 -16.15 0.19 13.50
C ARG A 49 -15.64 0.29 12.06
N ILE A 50 -14.66 1.16 11.79
CA ILE A 50 -14.04 1.27 10.46
C ILE A 50 -13.35 -0.03 10.08
N ARG A 51 -12.56 -0.62 10.99
CA ARG A 51 -11.88 -1.90 10.70
C ARG A 51 -12.86 -3.00 10.38
N ASP A 52 -13.92 -3.15 11.16
CA ASP A 52 -14.93 -4.19 10.94
C ASP A 52 -15.66 -3.99 9.61
N ALA A 53 -15.96 -2.74 9.25
CA ALA A 53 -16.61 -2.41 7.99
C ALA A 53 -15.72 -2.62 6.74
N VAL A 54 -14.41 -2.30 6.86
CA VAL A 54 -13.43 -2.45 5.76
C VAL A 54 -12.99 -3.90 5.61
N LYS A 55 -12.94 -4.68 6.69
CA LYS A 55 -12.45 -6.08 6.70
C LYS A 55 -12.96 -6.95 5.55
N PRO A 56 -14.27 -7.09 5.28
CA PRO A 56 -14.74 -7.96 4.19
C PRO A 56 -14.27 -7.48 2.80
N ARG A 57 -14.13 -6.15 2.61
CA ARG A 57 -13.61 -5.59 1.35
C ARG A 57 -12.12 -5.83 1.21
N LEU A 58 -11.37 -5.73 2.30
CA LEU A 58 -9.95 -6.04 2.35
C LEU A 58 -9.69 -7.51 2.03
N GLU A 59 -10.49 -8.42 2.59
CA GLU A 59 -10.42 -9.86 2.32
C GLU A 59 -10.72 -10.14 0.85
N ALA A 60 -11.83 -9.61 0.32
CA ALA A 60 -12.17 -9.74 -1.10
C ALA A 60 -11.09 -9.16 -2.03
N PHE A 61 -10.50 -8.01 -1.68
CA PHE A 61 -9.39 -7.42 -2.42
C PHE A 61 -8.15 -8.33 -2.39
N ALA A 62 -7.79 -8.87 -1.22
CA ALA A 62 -6.65 -9.77 -1.07
C ALA A 62 -6.78 -11.03 -1.94
N GLU A 63 -7.98 -11.61 -2.04
CA GLU A 63 -8.25 -12.78 -2.90
C GLU A 63 -8.00 -12.53 -4.38
N THR A 64 -8.10 -11.26 -4.84
CA THR A 64 -7.81 -10.90 -6.23
C THR A 64 -6.31 -10.77 -6.54
N LEU A 65 -5.45 -10.70 -5.51
CA LEU A 65 -4.02 -10.48 -5.68
C LEU A 65 -3.25 -11.80 -5.77
N PRO A 66 -2.48 -12.06 -6.84
CA PRO A 66 -1.83 -13.34 -7.02
C PRO A 66 -0.66 -13.53 -6.03
N GLY A 67 -0.77 -14.55 -5.18
CA GLY A 67 0.31 -14.94 -4.27
C GLY A 67 0.58 -13.94 -3.14
N ALA A 68 -0.32 -12.97 -2.91
CA ALA A 68 -0.16 -11.99 -1.85
C ALA A 68 -0.82 -12.49 -0.56
N THR A 69 -0.02 -12.74 0.47
CA THR A 69 -0.53 -12.93 1.82
C THR A 69 -0.44 -11.60 2.56
N PRO A 70 -1.57 -10.97 2.94
CA PRO A 70 -1.52 -9.70 3.66
C PRO A 70 -0.87 -9.90 5.03
N THR A 71 0.11 -9.05 5.35
CA THR A 71 0.69 -8.97 6.69
C THR A 71 0.02 -7.85 7.46
N VAL A 72 -0.59 -8.17 8.60
CA VAL A 72 -1.21 -7.19 9.49
C VAL A 72 -0.25 -6.85 10.63
N THR A 73 0.20 -5.60 10.66
CA THR A 73 1.01 -5.06 11.76
C THR A 73 0.15 -4.13 12.60
N ARG A 74 0.17 -4.32 13.91
CA ARG A 74 -0.45 -3.41 14.87
C ARG A 74 0.65 -2.65 15.61
N ARG A 75 0.52 -1.33 15.70
CA ARG A 75 1.43 -0.50 16.49
C ARG A 75 0.67 0.13 17.64
N ASP A 76 1.24 -0.02 18.82
CA ASP A 76 0.80 0.62 20.04
C ASP A 76 1.63 1.87 20.26
N PHE A 77 0.95 3.01 20.44
CA PHE A 77 1.55 4.25 20.90
C PHE A 77 0.80 4.70 22.17
N GLY A 78 1.35 5.64 22.94
CA GLY A 78 0.68 6.20 24.12
C GLY A 78 1.37 5.93 25.47
N PRO A 79 1.10 6.76 26.50
CA PRO A 79 1.71 6.61 27.81
C PRO A 79 1.16 5.37 28.52
N ALA A 80 2.06 4.45 28.87
CA ALA A 80 1.82 3.22 29.61
C ALA A 80 0.74 2.28 29.04
N GLY A 81 1.07 1.56 27.96
CA GLY A 81 0.43 0.29 27.61
C GLY A 81 -1.07 0.36 27.27
N ARG A 82 -1.60 1.53 26.91
CA ARG A 82 -2.97 1.68 26.41
C ARG A 82 -2.97 1.59 24.88
N THR A 83 -3.74 0.63 24.41
CA THR A 83 -3.61 -0.15 23.17
C THR A 83 -4.03 0.57 21.88
N PHE A 84 -3.40 0.15 20.77
CA PHE A 84 -3.68 0.34 19.34
C PHE A 84 -3.83 1.77 18.84
N HIS A 85 -2.81 2.28 18.15
CA HIS A 85 -2.84 3.58 17.47
C HIS A 85 -2.68 3.49 15.96
N ALA A 86 -2.17 2.37 15.44
CA ALA A 86 -2.14 2.12 14.01
C ALA A 86 -2.37 0.64 13.70
N VAL A 87 -3.19 0.37 12.69
CA VAL A 87 -3.28 -0.94 12.04
C VAL A 87 -2.83 -0.76 10.61
N ILE A 88 -1.79 -1.50 10.23
CA ILE A 88 -1.17 -1.45 8.90
C ILE A 88 -1.36 -2.81 8.26
N VAL A 89 -1.90 -2.84 7.05
CA VAL A 89 -2.00 -4.02 6.21
C VAL A 89 -1.04 -3.84 5.05
N SER A 90 -0.07 -4.75 4.93
CA SER A 90 0.93 -4.74 3.87
C SER A 90 0.72 -5.92 2.93
N PHE A 91 0.81 -5.64 1.63
CA PHE A 91 0.81 -6.64 0.56
C PHE A 91 2.15 -6.56 -0.15
N ASP A 92 2.91 -7.64 -0.08
CA ASP A 92 4.17 -7.82 -0.80
C ASP A 92 3.93 -8.76 -1.98
N LEU A 93 4.09 -8.24 -3.19
CA LEU A 93 3.97 -9.00 -4.43
C LEU A 93 5.35 -9.06 -5.08
N PRO A 94 6.11 -10.16 -4.88
CA PRO A 94 7.39 -10.32 -5.54
C PRO A 94 7.21 -10.47 -7.05
N ARG A 95 8.24 -10.09 -7.80
CA ARG A 95 8.25 -10.30 -9.26
C ARG A 95 8.11 -11.80 -9.55
N SER A 96 7.16 -12.13 -10.42
CA SER A 96 6.85 -13.50 -10.83
C SER A 96 6.18 -13.49 -12.20
N GLU A 97 5.88 -14.67 -12.77
CA GLU A 97 5.07 -14.73 -14.00
C GLU A 97 3.70 -14.06 -13.84
N ARG A 98 3.15 -14.02 -12.62
CA ARG A 98 1.87 -13.36 -12.38
C ARG A 98 2.02 -11.92 -11.91
N CYS A 99 3.24 -11.40 -11.72
CA CYS A 99 3.49 -10.03 -11.26
C CYS A 99 4.74 -9.46 -11.96
N PRO A 100 4.60 -8.56 -12.95
CA PRO A 100 5.72 -8.08 -13.77
C PRO A 100 6.79 -7.26 -13.02
N ALA A 101 6.50 -6.82 -11.79
CA ALA A 101 7.34 -5.97 -10.97
C ALA A 101 7.36 -6.44 -9.52
N GLU A 102 8.27 -5.91 -8.72
CA GLU A 102 8.19 -6.01 -7.26
C GLU A 102 7.28 -4.90 -6.75
N ILE A 103 6.23 -5.25 -6.02
CA ILE A 103 5.22 -4.32 -5.53
C ILE A 103 5.09 -4.44 -4.01
N ASN A 104 5.09 -3.31 -3.32
CA ASN A 104 4.68 -3.20 -1.93
C ASN A 104 3.52 -2.21 -1.83
N LEU A 105 2.36 -2.68 -1.38
CA LEU A 105 1.20 -1.85 -1.08
C LEU A 105 0.97 -1.85 0.43
N ARG A 106 0.80 -0.67 1.01
CA ARG A 106 0.44 -0.50 2.42
C ARG A 106 -0.82 0.31 2.55
N LEU A 107 -1.72 -0.17 3.40
CA LEU A 107 -2.91 0.53 3.84
C LEU A 107 -2.82 0.66 5.35
N ALA A 108 -2.93 1.87 5.89
CA ALA A 108 -2.91 2.08 7.33
C ALA A 108 -4.15 2.83 7.81
N LEU A 109 -4.62 2.50 9.00
CA LEU A 109 -5.56 3.29 9.78
C LEU A 109 -4.85 3.70 11.07
N GLU A 110 -4.60 4.99 11.22
CA GLU A 110 -3.77 5.54 12.29
C GLU A 110 -4.50 6.64 13.07
N ALA A 111 -4.07 6.90 14.31
CA ALA A 111 -4.51 8.06 15.06
C ALA A 111 -4.00 9.35 14.41
N GLY A 112 -4.90 10.30 14.21
CA GLY A 112 -4.52 11.67 13.86
C GLY A 112 -3.76 12.36 15.00
N PRO A 113 -3.12 13.50 14.73
CA PRO A 113 -2.44 14.30 15.74
C PRO A 113 -3.34 14.53 16.96
N ALA A 114 -2.80 14.37 18.17
CA ALA A 114 -3.52 14.54 19.45
C ALA A 114 -4.86 13.76 19.57
N VAL A 115 -5.05 12.69 18.78
CA VAL A 115 -6.27 11.88 18.74
C VAL A 115 -7.50 12.73 18.39
N GLU A 116 -7.35 13.70 17.49
CA GLU A 116 -8.46 14.54 17.02
C GLU A 116 -9.29 13.88 15.92
N GLY A 117 -8.80 12.76 15.40
CA GLY A 117 -9.40 12.00 14.31
C GLY A 117 -8.62 10.73 14.03
N LEU A 118 -8.98 10.08 12.94
CA LEU A 118 -8.25 8.98 12.32
C LEU A 118 -7.67 9.44 10.99
N VAL A 119 -6.62 8.77 10.54
CA VAL A 119 -6.03 8.96 9.21
C VAL A 119 -5.97 7.60 8.54
N LEU A 120 -6.57 7.50 7.35
CA LEU A 120 -6.27 6.42 6.42
C LEU A 120 -5.11 6.83 5.54
N SER A 121 -4.15 5.94 5.33
CA SER A 121 -3.08 6.15 4.37
C SER A 121 -2.96 5.00 3.38
N TYR A 122 -2.57 5.34 2.16
CA TYR A 122 -2.26 4.45 1.06
C TYR A 122 -0.82 4.74 0.66
N ASP A 123 0.04 3.73 0.63
CA ASP A 123 1.40 3.83 0.10
C ASP A 123 1.66 2.69 -0.88
N LEU A 124 1.93 3.03 -2.13
CA LEU A 124 2.26 2.10 -3.20
C LEU A 124 3.68 2.31 -3.68
N ARG A 125 4.45 1.22 -3.70
CA ARG A 125 5.77 1.15 -4.30
C ARG A 125 5.79 0.07 -5.37
N ILE A 126 6.27 0.43 -6.55
CA ILE A 126 6.51 -0.49 -7.67
C ILE A 126 7.96 -0.28 -8.11
N MET A 127 8.73 -1.37 -8.19
CA MET A 127 10.14 -1.32 -8.59
C MET A 127 10.44 -2.29 -9.74
N PRO A 128 11.21 -1.85 -10.76
CA PRO A 128 11.59 -0.46 -11.07
C PRO A 128 10.38 0.39 -11.48
N VAL A 129 10.50 1.72 -11.52
CA VAL A 129 9.39 2.62 -11.91
C VAL A 129 9.47 2.90 -13.42
N PHE A 130 8.56 2.32 -14.21
CA PHE A 130 8.43 2.59 -15.65
C PHE A 130 7.06 3.14 -16.10
N LEU A 131 6.19 3.48 -15.15
CA LEU A 131 4.92 4.15 -15.41
C LEU A 131 4.57 5.11 -14.28
N ASP A 132 3.69 6.07 -14.56
CA ASP A 132 3.14 6.98 -13.57
C ASP A 132 1.99 6.35 -12.82
N PHE A 133 2.03 6.46 -11.49
CA PHE A 133 0.99 6.00 -10.59
C PHE A 133 0.99 6.83 -9.31
N GLU A 134 -0.14 6.81 -8.61
CA GLU A 134 -0.25 7.47 -7.32
C GLU A 134 0.49 6.63 -6.26
N ARG A 135 1.57 7.21 -5.73
CA ARG A 135 2.41 6.54 -4.72
C ARG A 135 1.85 6.65 -3.32
N HIS A 136 1.13 7.73 -3.05
CA HIS A 136 0.65 8.04 -1.72
C HIS A 136 -0.69 8.77 -1.80
N ASP A 137 -1.62 8.42 -0.91
CA ASP A 137 -2.80 9.21 -0.62
C ASP A 137 -3.17 9.07 0.86
N GLN A 138 -3.87 10.07 1.40
CA GLN A 138 -4.33 10.04 2.79
C GLN A 138 -5.72 10.67 2.93
N LEU A 139 -6.49 10.15 3.88
CA LEU A 139 -7.80 10.69 4.23
C LEU A 139 -7.89 10.92 5.73
N ALA A 140 -8.06 12.18 6.11
CA ALA A 140 -8.41 12.55 7.48
C ALA A 140 -9.91 12.27 7.72
N LEU A 141 -10.17 11.55 8.82
CA LEU A 141 -11.49 11.12 9.26
C LEU A 141 -11.78 11.74 10.63
N PRO A 142 -12.69 12.72 10.72
CA PRO A 142 -13.15 13.26 11.99
C PRO A 142 -13.76 12.17 12.89
N LEU A 143 -13.82 12.40 14.20
CA LEU A 143 -14.44 11.49 15.16
C LEU A 143 -15.98 11.55 15.10
N GLU A 144 -16.54 11.18 13.96
CA GLU A 144 -17.97 11.22 13.64
C GLU A 144 -18.42 9.92 12.97
N GLU A 145 -19.71 9.60 13.04
CA GLU A 145 -20.26 8.36 12.48
C GLU A 145 -20.11 8.27 10.95
N ALA A 146 -20.27 9.38 10.24
CA ALA A 146 -20.12 9.46 8.79
C ALA A 146 -18.70 9.07 8.31
N SER A 147 -17.70 9.09 9.18
CA SER A 147 -16.33 8.64 8.85
C SER A 147 -16.25 7.17 8.47
N VAL A 148 -17.20 6.33 8.91
CA VAL A 148 -17.25 4.93 8.49
C VAL A 148 -17.52 4.82 7.00
N GLU A 149 -18.56 5.48 6.47
CA GLU A 149 -18.86 5.44 5.04
C GLU A 149 -17.74 6.09 4.21
N ARG A 150 -17.20 7.22 4.68
CA ARG A 150 -16.06 7.88 4.02
C ARG A 150 -14.83 6.97 3.91
N ALA A 151 -14.58 6.15 4.93
CA ALA A 151 -13.51 5.15 4.91
C ALA A 151 -13.77 4.05 3.88
N LEU A 152 -15.00 3.57 3.77
CA LEU A 152 -15.41 2.56 2.77
C LEU A 152 -15.24 3.08 1.35
N ASP A 153 -15.78 4.26 1.05
CA ASP A 153 -15.68 4.88 -0.27
C ASP A 153 -14.24 5.14 -0.69
N TRP A 154 -13.40 5.57 0.27
CA TRP A 154 -11.98 5.76 0.04
C TRP A 154 -11.27 4.44 -0.26
N PHE A 155 -11.54 3.39 0.53
CA PHE A 155 -10.96 2.07 0.31
C PHE A 155 -11.35 1.51 -1.06
N ASP A 156 -12.64 1.53 -1.40
CA ASP A 156 -13.17 0.99 -2.66
C ASP A 156 -12.52 1.71 -3.86
N ARG A 157 -12.39 3.04 -3.78
CA ARG A 157 -11.67 3.84 -4.79
C ARG A 157 -10.21 3.42 -4.92
N LYS A 158 -9.48 3.24 -3.81
CA LYS A 158 -8.05 2.88 -3.83
C LYS A 158 -7.80 1.46 -4.30
N ALA A 159 -8.66 0.51 -3.91
CA ALA A 159 -8.59 -0.86 -4.41
C ALA A 159 -8.73 -0.89 -5.95
N VAL A 160 -9.74 -0.20 -6.50
CA VAL A 160 -9.94 -0.12 -7.96
C VAL A 160 -8.76 0.56 -8.66
N GLN A 161 -8.24 1.65 -8.08
CA GLN A 161 -7.10 2.38 -8.64
C GLN A 161 -5.82 1.53 -8.64
N PHE A 162 -5.55 0.81 -7.55
CA PHE A 162 -4.47 -0.17 -7.51
C PHE A 162 -4.64 -1.22 -8.59
N THR A 163 -5.82 -1.82 -8.73
CA THR A 163 -6.08 -2.86 -9.73
C THR A 163 -5.83 -2.36 -11.15
N ARG A 164 -6.24 -1.13 -11.48
CA ARG A 164 -5.95 -0.52 -12.79
C ARG A 164 -4.44 -0.35 -13.01
N THR A 165 -3.72 0.13 -12.00
CA THR A 165 -2.26 0.29 -12.03
C THR A 165 -1.58 -1.06 -12.21
N TYR A 166 -1.99 -2.06 -11.44
CA TYR A 166 -1.49 -3.42 -11.51
C TYR A 166 -1.67 -4.02 -12.91
N ILE A 167 -2.87 -3.91 -13.50
CA ILE A 167 -3.16 -4.39 -14.86
C ILE A 167 -2.28 -3.66 -15.89
N SER A 168 -2.08 -2.35 -15.74
CA SER A 168 -1.25 -1.57 -16.67
C SER A 168 0.21 -2.04 -16.74
N LEU A 169 0.73 -2.70 -15.70
CA LEU A 169 2.08 -3.26 -15.70
C LEU A 169 2.24 -4.34 -16.79
N PHE A 170 1.18 -5.11 -17.05
CA PHE A 170 1.19 -6.16 -18.07
C PHE A 170 1.22 -5.63 -19.50
N PHE A 171 0.76 -4.40 -19.71
CA PHE A 171 0.71 -3.75 -21.01
C PHE A 171 1.85 -2.75 -21.25
N ASN A 172 2.72 -2.57 -20.26
CA ASN A 172 3.87 -1.70 -20.39
C ASN A 172 5.11 -2.49 -20.87
N ALA A 173 5.60 -2.14 -22.05
CA ALA A 173 6.71 -2.83 -22.72
C ALA A 173 7.97 -2.94 -21.85
N SER A 174 8.25 -1.95 -20.98
CA SER A 174 9.45 -1.99 -20.13
C SER A 174 9.41 -3.06 -19.05
N TYR A 175 8.21 -3.38 -18.53
CA TYR A 175 8.04 -4.47 -17.56
C TYR A 175 8.00 -5.85 -18.24
N GLN A 176 7.53 -5.92 -19.49
CA GLN A 176 7.46 -7.15 -20.27
C GLN A 176 8.79 -7.56 -20.93
N ARG A 177 9.82 -6.70 -20.88
CA ARG A 177 11.14 -7.03 -21.43
C ARG A 177 11.66 -8.35 -20.86
N GLY A 178 11.94 -9.30 -21.77
CA GLY A 178 12.48 -10.61 -21.44
C GLY A 178 11.44 -11.66 -21.01
N SER A 179 10.14 -11.32 -20.97
CA SER A 179 9.06 -12.29 -20.73
C SER A 179 8.27 -12.66 -21.99
N ASP A 180 8.65 -12.11 -23.14
CA ASP A 180 7.97 -12.38 -24.40
C ASP A 180 8.28 -13.81 -24.91
N VAL A 181 7.25 -14.45 -25.45
CA VAL A 181 7.30 -15.76 -26.11
C VAL A 181 6.62 -15.64 -27.47
N VAL A 182 6.99 -16.52 -28.40
CA VAL A 182 6.41 -16.54 -29.75
C VAL A 182 5.41 -17.67 -29.84
N ASP A 183 4.22 -17.37 -30.35
CA ASP A 183 3.24 -18.38 -30.76
C ASP A 183 3.71 -19.00 -32.09
N PRO A 184 4.08 -20.29 -32.16
CA PRO A 184 4.59 -20.90 -33.40
C PRO A 184 3.56 -20.97 -34.53
N VAL A 185 2.27 -20.95 -34.20
CA VAL A 185 1.19 -21.05 -35.19
C VAL A 185 0.83 -19.66 -35.73
N LEU A 186 0.71 -18.67 -34.86
CA LEU A 186 0.35 -17.30 -35.25
C LEU A 186 1.56 -16.45 -35.68
N GLY A 187 2.78 -16.83 -35.27
CA GLY A 187 4.01 -16.08 -35.55
C GLY A 187 4.12 -14.75 -34.79
N MET A 188 3.30 -14.52 -33.76
CA MET A 188 3.30 -13.29 -32.98
C MET A 188 4.03 -13.46 -31.65
N SER A 189 4.75 -12.42 -31.24
CA SER A 189 5.38 -12.32 -29.92
C SER A 189 4.39 -11.72 -28.92
N PHE A 190 4.30 -12.30 -27.72
CA PHE A 190 3.41 -11.84 -26.66
C PHE A 190 3.99 -12.15 -25.27
N PRO A 191 3.60 -11.42 -24.22
CA PRO A 191 3.99 -11.74 -22.86
C PRO A 191 3.56 -13.16 -22.46
N ARG A 192 4.48 -13.98 -21.93
CA ARG A 192 4.21 -15.35 -21.44
C ARG A 192 2.98 -15.43 -20.54
N THR A 193 2.72 -14.39 -19.77
CA THR A 193 1.60 -14.25 -18.83
C THR A 193 0.23 -14.25 -19.51
N PHE A 194 0.17 -13.95 -20.81
CA PHE A 194 -1.04 -13.96 -21.62
C PHE A 194 -1.25 -15.29 -22.35
N ALA A 195 -0.36 -16.27 -22.18
CA ALA A 195 -0.52 -17.59 -22.78
C ALA A 195 -1.84 -18.22 -22.32
N ARG A 196 -2.66 -18.66 -23.29
CA ARG A 196 -3.90 -19.39 -23.04
C ARG A 196 -3.66 -20.88 -22.84
N GLY A 197 -2.58 -21.40 -23.39
CA GLY A 197 -2.15 -22.75 -23.14
C GLY A 197 -0.69 -22.99 -23.50
N THR A 198 -0.22 -24.18 -23.16
CA THR A 198 1.14 -24.67 -23.44
C THR A 198 1.09 -26.08 -23.98
N ALA A 199 2.02 -26.43 -24.86
CA ALA A 199 2.21 -27.79 -25.33
C ALA A 199 3.70 -28.14 -25.26
N GLU A 200 4.02 -29.38 -24.90
CA GLU A 200 5.38 -29.89 -24.91
C GLU A 200 5.62 -30.70 -26.18
N HIS A 201 6.72 -30.42 -26.88
CA HIS A 201 7.15 -31.18 -28.04
C HIS A 201 8.67 -31.29 -28.05
N GLU A 202 9.18 -32.52 -28.17
CA GLU A 202 10.63 -32.82 -28.15
C GLU A 202 11.36 -32.22 -26.94
N GLY A 203 10.73 -32.23 -25.76
CA GLY A 203 11.30 -31.68 -24.52
C GLY A 203 11.34 -30.15 -24.45
N THR A 204 10.71 -29.45 -25.40
CA THR A 204 10.54 -27.99 -25.40
C THR A 204 9.09 -27.62 -25.12
N THR A 205 8.86 -26.72 -24.16
CA THR A 205 7.53 -26.15 -23.89
C THR A 205 7.27 -24.94 -24.78
N TYR A 206 6.22 -25.02 -25.59
CA TYR A 206 5.71 -23.94 -26.43
C TYR A 206 4.52 -23.26 -25.77
N HIS A 207 4.37 -21.96 -26.01
CA HIS A 207 3.29 -21.13 -25.46
C HIS A 207 2.39 -20.63 -26.59
N PHE A 208 1.09 -20.60 -26.33
CA PHE A 208 0.08 -20.29 -27.32
C PHE A 208 -0.81 -19.14 -26.83
N PHE A 209 -1.02 -18.15 -27.69
CA PHE A 209 -1.84 -16.99 -27.36
C PHE A 209 -3.33 -17.33 -27.40
N THR A 210 -3.73 -18.34 -28.18
CA THR A 210 -5.11 -18.83 -28.22
C THR A 210 -5.19 -20.35 -28.08
N GLU A 211 -6.35 -20.86 -27.68
CA GLU A 211 -6.54 -22.30 -27.54
C GLU A 211 -6.49 -23.00 -28.91
N GLU A 212 -7.02 -22.37 -29.94
CA GLU A 212 -7.04 -22.90 -31.31
C GLU A 212 -5.62 -23.06 -31.88
N SER A 213 -4.71 -22.12 -31.55
CA SER A 213 -3.30 -22.23 -31.92
C SER A 213 -2.61 -23.40 -31.22
N ARG A 214 -2.89 -23.62 -29.93
CA ARG A 214 -2.39 -24.80 -29.20
C ARG A 214 -2.87 -26.10 -29.83
N GLU A 215 -4.18 -26.22 -30.07
CA GLU A 215 -4.74 -27.44 -30.67
C GLU A 215 -4.22 -27.68 -32.09
N ALA A 216 -4.07 -26.61 -32.89
CA ALA A 216 -3.51 -26.72 -34.23
C ALA A 216 -2.08 -27.23 -34.20
N PHE A 217 -1.27 -26.73 -33.26
CA PHE A 217 0.08 -27.19 -33.03
C PHE A 217 0.12 -28.66 -32.61
N GLU A 218 -0.68 -29.08 -31.63
CA GLU A 218 -0.69 -30.47 -31.13
C GLU A 218 -1.06 -31.49 -32.21
N ARG A 219 -1.92 -31.11 -33.17
CA ARG A 219 -2.30 -31.98 -34.29
C ARG A 219 -1.14 -32.20 -35.26
N GLU A 220 -0.39 -31.16 -35.59
CA GLU A 220 0.70 -31.23 -36.58
C GLU A 220 1.91 -30.36 -36.19
N PRO A 221 2.68 -30.69 -35.12
CA PRO A 221 3.74 -29.82 -34.62
C PRO A 221 4.83 -29.54 -35.66
N ALA A 222 5.22 -30.57 -36.41
CA ALA A 222 6.26 -30.50 -37.44
C ALA A 222 5.96 -29.46 -38.53
N LYS A 223 4.68 -29.14 -38.78
CA LYS A 223 4.27 -28.13 -39.77
C LYS A 223 4.63 -26.71 -39.35
N TYR A 224 4.58 -26.42 -38.05
CA TYR A 224 4.82 -25.09 -37.50
C TYR A 224 6.26 -24.91 -37.04
N LEU A 225 6.92 -26.01 -36.64
CA LEU A 225 8.35 -26.01 -36.31
C LEU A 225 9.23 -26.11 -37.56
N GLY A 226 8.67 -26.59 -38.68
CA GLY A 226 9.35 -26.85 -39.94
C GLY A 226 9.50 -25.66 -40.87
N SER A 227 9.93 -24.48 -40.38
CA SER A 227 10.72 -23.47 -41.12
C SER A 227 10.71 -22.10 -40.42
N HIS A 228 11.65 -21.88 -39.49
CA HIS A 228 12.27 -20.56 -39.29
C HIS A 228 13.61 -20.72 -38.54
N THR A 229 14.66 -21.06 -39.30
CA THR A 229 16.02 -20.68 -38.91
C THR A 229 16.09 -19.16 -39.03
N ILE A 230 16.04 -18.45 -37.90
CA ILE A 230 16.42 -17.04 -37.87
C ILE A 230 17.94 -17.00 -37.74
N ALA A 231 18.60 -16.50 -38.78
CA ALA A 231 20.01 -16.13 -38.79
C ALA A 231 20.25 -14.83 -38.00
#